data_AF-L0R8L5-F1
#
_entry.id   AF-L0R8L5-F1
#
_cell.length_a   1.000
_cell.length_b   1.000
_cell.length_c   1.000
_cell.angle_alpha   90.00
_cell.angle_beta   90.00
_cell.angle_gamma   90.00
#
_symmetry.space_group_name_H-M   'P 1'
#
loop_
_entity.id
_entity.type
_entity.pdbx_description
1 polymer ?
#
loop_
_entity_poly.entity_id
_entity_poly.type
_entity_poly.pdbx_seq_one_letter_code
_entity_poly.pdbx_strand_id
1 'polypeptide(L)'
;MKKLIWLAVAFSLMFAWGCAKKPIPQDEVVVVEETEVVVVEEEPVVEEVVPPTPMEIYESEYRTLPTAHVVTKGECLWWIAEYQQIYNDPFMWPLIYKANRDQIKNPDLIYAGQSLEVPRDGFSLEELKDSRKQAGASWKALEPQQDAVIPGEMKAALGYL
;
A
#
# COMPACT_ATOMS: atom_id res chain seq x y z
N MET A 1 15.43 -47.79 -31.72
CA MET A 1 16.88 -47.97 -32.00
C MET A 1 17.54 -46.61 -31.79
N LYS A 2 18.59 -46.35 -31.02
CA LYS A 2 19.49 -47.12 -30.14
C LYS A 2 20.36 -46.04 -29.41
N LYS A 3 20.37 -46.05 -28.07
CA LYS A 3 21.49 -45.79 -27.12
C LYS A 3 22.13 -44.38 -27.06
N LEU A 4 22.23 -43.66 -25.93
CA LEU A 4 22.89 -43.88 -24.61
C LEU A 4 24.44 -43.70 -24.59
N ILE A 5 24.89 -42.67 -23.85
CA ILE A 5 26.08 -42.54 -22.95
C ILE A 5 27.47 -42.18 -23.56
N TRP A 6 28.18 -41.14 -23.04
CA TRP A 6 29.43 -41.20 -22.22
C TRP A 6 30.18 -39.85 -22.01
N LEU A 7 30.66 -39.69 -20.76
CA LEU A 7 31.40 -38.63 -20.06
C LEU A 7 32.81 -38.27 -20.60
N ALA A 8 33.35 -37.08 -20.27
CA ALA A 8 34.71 -36.89 -19.69
C ALA A 8 35.01 -35.43 -19.25
N VAL A 9 35.71 -35.28 -18.11
CA VAL A 9 36.19 -34.07 -17.43
C VAL A 9 37.74 -34.02 -17.51
N ALA A 10 38.34 -32.83 -17.69
CA ALA A 10 39.76 -32.50 -17.35
C ALA A 10 39.92 -30.96 -17.36
N PHE A 11 40.03 -30.23 -16.24
CA PHE A 11 41.15 -29.97 -15.33
C PHE A 11 42.31 -29.11 -15.91
N SER A 12 42.58 -27.99 -15.21
CA SER A 12 43.81 -27.18 -15.20
C SER A 12 43.91 -25.95 -16.11
N LEU A 13 43.88 -24.75 -15.51
CA LEU A 13 45.10 -23.94 -15.33
C LEU A 13 44.85 -22.75 -14.38
N MET A 14 45.71 -22.68 -13.35
CA MET A 14 45.80 -21.65 -12.33
C MET A 14 46.19 -20.29 -12.90
N PHE A 15 45.59 -19.21 -12.39
CA PHE A 15 46.18 -17.87 -12.42
C PHE A 15 46.24 -17.32 -10.99
N ALA A 16 47.42 -17.43 -10.39
CA ALA A 16 47.81 -16.73 -9.18
C ALA A 16 48.96 -15.78 -9.55
N TRP A 17 48.72 -14.48 -9.41
CA TRP A 17 49.72 -13.40 -9.35
C TRP A 17 48.98 -12.16 -8.85
N GLY A 18 49.40 -11.43 -7.83
CA GLY A 18 50.61 -11.48 -7.01
C GLY A 18 50.69 -10.14 -6.28
N CYS A 19 50.79 -10.16 -4.95
CA CYS A 19 51.09 -8.97 -4.16
C CYS A 19 52.59 -8.64 -4.29
N ALA A 20 52.94 -7.42 -4.67
CA ALA A 20 54.30 -6.91 -4.57
C ALA A 20 54.31 -5.58 -3.80
N LYS A 21 54.80 -5.66 -2.56
CA LYS A 21 55.01 -4.59 -1.58
C LYS A 21 56.35 -3.88 -1.89
N LYS A 22 56.38 -2.55 -1.86
CA LYS A 22 57.63 -1.75 -1.84
C LYS A 22 57.74 -1.01 -0.49
N PRO A 23 58.92 -0.94 0.16
CA PRO A 23 59.08 -0.29 1.48
C PRO A 23 59.78 1.09 1.46
N ILE A 24 59.30 1.98 2.36
CA ILE A 24 60.04 2.91 3.28
C ILE A 24 60.78 4.12 2.63
N PRO A 25 60.74 5.38 3.15
CA PRO A 25 60.92 5.77 4.57
C PRO A 25 59.98 6.80 5.21
N GLN A 26 59.87 6.68 6.54
CA GLN A 26 59.34 7.66 7.49
C GLN A 26 60.49 8.53 7.99
N ASP A 27 60.26 9.84 8.14
CA ASP A 27 60.87 10.69 9.17
C ASP A 27 60.06 12.00 9.26
N GLU A 28 59.65 12.34 10.49
CA GLU A 28 59.47 13.68 11.10
C GLU A 28 58.64 14.76 10.35
N VAL A 29 57.64 15.47 10.91
CA VAL A 29 57.60 16.22 12.17
C VAL A 29 56.12 16.55 12.52
N VAL A 30 55.77 16.28 13.77
CA VAL A 30 54.84 16.98 14.68
C VAL A 30 53.95 18.10 14.11
N VAL A 31 52.62 17.87 14.10
CA VAL A 31 51.63 18.82 14.63
C VAL A 31 50.56 18.01 15.35
N VAL A 32 50.47 18.24 16.66
CA VAL A 32 49.44 17.71 17.55
C VAL A 32 48.16 18.50 17.26
N GLU A 33 47.13 17.85 16.71
CA GLU A 33 45.76 18.31 16.91
C GLU A 33 45.05 17.28 17.77
N GLU A 34 44.76 17.70 19.01
CA GLU A 34 43.94 16.97 19.97
C GLU A 34 42.59 16.67 19.33
N THR A 35 42.43 15.42 18.87
CA THR A 35 41.10 14.92 18.57
C THR A 35 40.52 14.44 19.88
N GLU A 36 39.71 15.31 20.48
CA GLU A 36 38.89 15.03 21.64
C GLU A 36 38.01 13.81 21.32
N VAL A 37 38.36 12.66 21.89
CA VAL A 37 37.52 11.47 21.84
C VAL A 37 36.35 11.75 22.77
N VAL A 38 35.31 12.37 22.23
CA VAL A 38 34.00 12.40 22.86
C VAL A 38 33.48 10.97 22.78
N VAL A 39 33.72 10.22 23.86
CA VAL A 39 32.99 8.99 24.15
C VAL A 39 31.55 9.41 24.35
N VAL A 40 30.79 9.44 23.26
CA VAL A 40 29.34 9.48 23.32
C VAL A 40 28.95 8.12 23.89
N GLU A 41 28.69 8.10 25.20
CA GLU A 41 27.92 7.03 25.80
C GLU A 41 26.55 7.04 25.12
N GLU A 42 26.38 6.19 24.10
CA GLU A 42 25.07 5.91 23.53
C GLU A 42 24.25 5.22 24.62
N GLU A 43 23.54 6.03 25.41
CA GLU A 43 22.42 5.55 26.20
C GLU A 43 21.46 4.86 25.23
N PRO A 44 21.06 3.59 25.46
CA PRO A 44 20.17 2.90 24.56
C PRO A 44 18.86 3.68 24.51
N VAL A 45 18.55 4.24 23.34
CA VAL A 45 17.25 4.83 23.04
C VAL A 45 16.24 3.70 23.18
N VAL A 46 15.63 3.59 24.36
CA VAL A 46 14.45 2.78 24.57
C VAL A 46 13.35 3.48 23.77
N GLU A 47 13.14 3.00 22.55
CA GLU A 47 12.02 3.38 21.70
C GLU A 47 10.74 3.17 22.51
N GLU A 48 10.17 4.26 23.04
CA GLU A 48 8.98 4.21 23.88
C GLU A 48 7.84 3.71 22.99
N VAL A 49 7.37 2.49 23.24
CA VAL A 49 6.34 1.83 22.44
C VAL A 49 5.00 2.53 22.69
N VAL A 50 4.79 3.68 22.05
CA VAL A 50 3.52 4.41 22.14
C VAL A 50 2.43 3.51 21.55
N PRO A 51 1.36 3.18 22.30
CA PRO A 51 0.28 2.35 21.74
C PRO A 51 -0.33 3.07 20.54
N PRO A 52 -0.71 2.33 19.47
CA PRO A 52 -1.26 2.95 18.28
C PRO A 52 -2.55 3.70 18.63
N THR A 53 -2.68 4.91 18.11
CA THR A 53 -3.88 5.73 18.24
C THR A 53 -5.07 5.06 17.54
N PRO A 54 -6.33 5.37 17.93
CA PRO A 54 -7.51 4.83 17.23
C PRO A 54 -7.50 5.10 15.71
N MET A 55 -6.97 6.24 15.29
CA MET A 55 -6.80 6.61 13.88
C MET A 55 -5.81 5.68 13.17
N GLU A 56 -4.65 5.42 13.77
CA GLU A 56 -3.64 4.53 13.19
C GLU A 56 -4.13 3.08 13.09
N ILE A 57 -4.86 2.59 14.11
CA ILE A 57 -5.49 1.27 14.08
C ILE A 57 -6.47 1.20 12.91
N TYR A 58 -7.38 2.18 12.80
CA TYR A 58 -8.36 2.22 11.72
C TYR A 58 -7.70 2.29 10.33
N GLU A 59 -6.69 3.14 10.14
CA GLU A 59 -5.98 3.23 8.87
C GLU A 59 -5.26 1.93 8.52
N SER A 60 -4.68 1.25 9.51
CA SER A 60 -4.03 -0.04 9.30
C SER A 60 -5.02 -1.09 8.80
N GLU A 61 -6.22 -1.16 9.40
CA GLU A 61 -7.30 -2.05 8.97
C GLU A 61 -7.83 -1.65 7.59
N TYR A 62 -8.04 -0.36 7.36
CA TYR A 62 -8.53 0.18 6.08
C TYR A 62 -7.62 -0.19 4.91
N ARG A 63 -6.29 -0.16 5.11
CA ARG A 63 -5.30 -0.56 4.09
C ARG A 63 -5.36 -2.05 3.73
N THR A 64 -5.94 -2.90 4.58
CA THR A 64 -6.08 -4.35 4.30
C THR A 64 -7.32 -4.69 3.47
N LEU A 65 -8.23 -3.72 3.29
CA LEU A 65 -9.47 -3.94 2.55
C LEU A 65 -9.21 -4.17 1.05
N PRO A 66 -10.09 -4.93 0.37
CA PRO A 66 -9.91 -5.22 -1.05
C PRO A 66 -9.98 -3.94 -1.91
N THR A 67 -9.05 -3.77 -2.84
CA THR A 67 -9.04 -2.68 -3.83
C THR A 67 -9.69 -3.08 -5.16
N ALA A 68 -10.19 -4.31 -5.26
CA ALA A 68 -10.94 -4.81 -6.41
C ALA A 68 -11.99 -5.84 -5.98
N HIS A 69 -13.06 -5.96 -6.78
CA HIS A 69 -14.12 -6.94 -6.60
C HIS A 69 -14.41 -7.65 -7.92
N VAL A 70 -14.49 -8.98 -7.90
CA VAL A 70 -14.89 -9.77 -9.06
C VAL A 70 -16.41 -9.96 -9.03
N VAL A 71 -17.10 -9.38 -10.01
CA VAL A 71 -18.56 -9.38 -10.09
C VAL A 71 -19.09 -10.80 -10.13
N THR A 72 -20.03 -11.12 -9.24
CA THR A 72 -20.74 -12.40 -9.21
C THR A 72 -22.07 -12.32 -9.96
N LYS A 73 -22.63 -13.47 -10.35
CA LYS A 73 -23.84 -13.50 -11.16
C LYS A 73 -25.02 -12.89 -10.40
N GLY A 74 -25.61 -11.84 -10.97
CA GLY A 74 -26.78 -11.16 -10.43
C GLY A 74 -26.46 -9.90 -9.63
N GLU A 75 -25.18 -9.58 -9.41
CA GLU A 75 -24.80 -8.33 -8.75
C GLU A 75 -25.07 -7.10 -9.61
N CYS A 76 -25.26 -5.97 -8.91
CA CYS A 76 -25.25 -4.63 -9.47
C CYS A 76 -24.29 -3.76 -8.64
N LEU A 77 -23.90 -2.60 -9.17
CA LEU A 77 -22.95 -1.71 -8.49
C LEU A 77 -23.43 -1.28 -7.09
N TRP A 78 -24.75 -1.13 -6.90
CA TRP A 78 -25.37 -0.82 -5.62
C TRP A 78 -25.07 -1.88 -4.55
N TRP A 79 -25.31 -3.16 -4.85
CA TRP A 79 -25.05 -4.25 -3.92
C TRP A 79 -23.56 -4.46 -3.65
N ILE A 80 -22.70 -4.23 -4.64
CA ILE A 80 -21.25 -4.30 -4.44
C ILE A 80 -20.80 -3.23 -3.42
N ALA A 81 -21.29 -2.00 -3.55
CA ALA A 81 -20.97 -0.92 -2.62
C ALA A 81 -21.51 -1.16 -1.20
N GLU A 82 -22.65 -1.86 -1.08
CA GLU A 82 -23.28 -2.23 0.19
C GLU A 82 -22.46 -3.24 1.01
N TYR A 83 -21.55 -4.01 0.39
CA TYR A 83 -20.75 -4.97 1.14
C TYR A 83 -19.85 -4.30 2.18
N GLN A 84 -19.77 -4.92 3.37
CA GLN A 84 -19.02 -4.39 4.51
C GLN A 84 -17.54 -4.19 4.19
N GLN A 85 -16.92 -5.11 3.44
CA GLN A 85 -15.52 -5.00 3.01
C GLN A 85 -15.31 -4.00 1.87
N ILE A 86 -16.38 -3.51 1.24
CA ILE A 86 -16.35 -2.50 0.18
C ILE A 86 -16.56 -1.14 0.83
N TYR A 87 -17.78 -0.59 0.84
CA TYR A 87 -18.03 0.70 1.49
C TYR A 87 -19.02 0.61 2.64
N ASN A 88 -19.65 -0.55 2.84
CA ASN A 88 -20.80 -0.69 3.73
C ASN A 88 -21.86 0.41 3.47
N ASP A 89 -21.97 0.85 2.22
CA ASP A 89 -22.75 2.02 1.86
C ASP A 89 -23.17 1.96 0.39
N PRO A 90 -24.43 1.59 0.10
CA PRO A 90 -24.88 1.43 -1.27
C PRO A 90 -24.83 2.72 -2.09
N PHE A 91 -24.96 3.89 -1.46
CA PHE A 91 -24.95 5.17 -2.17
C PHE A 91 -23.57 5.55 -2.72
N MET A 92 -22.53 4.80 -2.37
CA MET A 92 -21.16 4.99 -2.89
C MET A 92 -20.87 4.22 -4.18
N TRP A 93 -21.86 3.50 -4.75
CA TRP A 93 -21.71 2.82 -6.05
C TRP A 93 -21.17 3.70 -7.19
N PRO A 94 -21.45 5.03 -7.27
CA PRO A 94 -20.91 5.86 -8.35
C PRO A 94 -19.39 5.98 -8.33
N LEU A 95 -18.73 5.79 -7.18
CA LEU A 95 -17.26 5.76 -7.09
C LEU A 95 -16.69 4.56 -7.86
N ILE A 96 -17.30 3.38 -7.70
CA ILE A 96 -16.93 2.17 -8.45
C ILE A 96 -17.13 2.42 -9.94
N TYR A 97 -18.28 2.99 -10.33
CA TYR A 97 -18.55 3.32 -11.73
C TYR A 97 -17.52 4.30 -12.30
N LYS A 98 -17.17 5.35 -11.56
CA LYS A 98 -16.21 6.38 -11.98
C LYS A 98 -14.80 5.81 -12.18
N ALA A 99 -14.35 4.93 -11.29
CA ALA A 99 -13.05 4.26 -11.42
C ALA A 99 -12.98 3.33 -12.64
N ASN A 100 -14.11 2.71 -13.02
CA ASN A 100 -14.17 1.67 -14.05
C ASN A 100 -14.83 2.12 -15.37
N ARG A 101 -14.81 3.41 -15.71
CA ARG A 101 -15.49 3.97 -16.92
C ARG A 101 -14.92 3.45 -18.24
N ASP A 102 -13.68 3.00 -18.22
CA ASP A 102 -13.02 2.31 -19.31
C ASP A 102 -13.72 0.98 -19.62
N GLN A 103 -14.15 0.24 -18.58
CA GLN A 103 -14.81 -1.06 -18.68
C GLN A 103 -16.35 -1.00 -18.69
N ILE A 104 -16.95 -0.04 -17.99
CA ILE A 104 -18.42 0.08 -17.82
C ILE A 104 -18.93 1.27 -18.63
N LYS A 105 -19.73 1.01 -19.67
CA LYS A 105 -20.38 2.06 -20.49
C LYS A 105 -21.74 2.49 -19.97
N ASN A 106 -22.48 1.54 -19.40
CA ASN A 106 -23.76 1.78 -18.75
C ASN A 106 -23.66 1.25 -17.30
N PRO A 107 -23.86 2.08 -16.27
CA PRO A 107 -23.77 1.65 -14.87
C PRO A 107 -24.77 0.54 -14.50
N ASP A 108 -25.88 0.43 -15.22
CA ASP A 108 -26.89 -0.62 -15.01
C ASP A 108 -26.50 -1.97 -15.66
N LEU A 109 -25.37 -2.02 -16.37
CA LEU A 109 -24.95 -3.19 -17.14
C LEU A 109 -23.51 -3.58 -16.79
N ILE A 110 -23.40 -4.42 -15.76
CA ILE A 110 -22.17 -5.13 -15.39
C ILE A 110 -22.35 -6.64 -15.61
N TYR A 111 -21.25 -7.36 -15.75
CA TYR A 111 -21.22 -8.77 -16.11
C TYR A 111 -20.41 -9.59 -15.11
N ALA A 112 -20.89 -10.79 -14.83
CA ALA A 112 -20.18 -11.73 -13.96
C ALA A 112 -18.76 -12.02 -14.49
N GLY A 113 -17.78 -12.06 -13.58
CA GLY A 113 -16.37 -12.24 -13.89
C GLY A 113 -15.61 -10.96 -14.21
N GLN A 114 -16.28 -9.80 -14.32
CA GLN A 114 -15.56 -8.52 -14.41
C GLN A 114 -14.84 -8.21 -13.10
N SER A 115 -13.56 -7.85 -13.17
CA SER A 115 -12.79 -7.36 -12.03
C SER A 115 -12.90 -5.84 -12.00
N LEU A 116 -13.67 -5.31 -11.06
CA LEU A 116 -13.88 -3.87 -10.89
C LEU A 116 -12.96 -3.32 -9.82
N GLU A 117 -12.31 -2.19 -10.11
CA GLU A 117 -11.55 -1.42 -9.14
C GLU A 117 -12.49 -0.81 -8.08
N VAL A 118 -12.05 -0.85 -6.82
CA VAL A 118 -12.73 -0.28 -5.67
C VAL A 118 -11.81 0.79 -5.08
N PRO A 119 -11.99 2.08 -5.47
CA PRO A 119 -11.10 3.15 -5.04
C PRO A 119 -11.11 3.33 -3.51
N ARG A 120 -9.92 3.39 -2.92
CA ARG A 120 -9.72 3.59 -1.47
C ARG A 120 -9.17 4.97 -1.13
N ASP A 121 -8.63 5.66 -2.12
CA ASP A 121 -8.07 6.99 -2.01
C ASP A 121 -8.43 7.79 -3.27
N GLY A 122 -7.91 9.02 -3.37
CA GLY A 122 -8.06 9.85 -4.56
C GLY A 122 -9.43 10.52 -4.74
N PHE A 123 -10.33 10.43 -3.75
CA PHE A 123 -11.57 11.20 -3.68
C PHE A 123 -11.65 11.99 -2.37
N SER A 124 -12.43 13.08 -2.37
CA SER A 124 -12.67 13.91 -1.18
C SER A 124 -14.00 13.60 -0.51
N LEU A 125 -14.22 14.09 0.71
CA LEU A 125 -15.53 13.98 1.39
C LEU A 125 -16.65 14.66 0.57
N GLU A 126 -16.35 15.76 -0.11
CA GLU A 126 -17.33 16.46 -0.97
C GLU A 126 -17.67 15.63 -2.21
N GLU A 127 -16.68 15.01 -2.85
CA GLU A 127 -16.92 14.09 -3.97
C GLU A 127 -17.72 12.85 -3.55
N LEU A 128 -17.49 12.35 -2.32
CA LEU A 128 -18.27 11.27 -1.75
C LEU A 128 -19.73 11.70 -1.55
N LYS A 129 -19.99 12.89 -1.00
CA LYS A 129 -21.35 13.45 -0.86
C LYS A 129 -22.03 13.64 -2.21
N ASP A 130 -21.31 14.11 -3.22
CA ASP A 130 -21.80 14.24 -4.59
C ASP A 130 -22.16 12.88 -5.20
N SER A 131 -21.35 11.86 -4.95
CA SER A 131 -21.64 10.47 -5.36
C SER A 131 -22.93 9.98 -4.70
N ARG A 132 -23.09 10.20 -3.39
CA ARG A 132 -24.31 9.83 -2.67
C ARG A 132 -25.54 10.55 -3.22
N LYS A 133 -25.42 11.85 -3.52
CA LYS A 133 -26.46 12.66 -4.17
C LYS A 133 -26.83 12.10 -5.55
N GLN A 134 -25.83 11.75 -6.37
CA GLN A 134 -26.04 11.15 -7.70
C GLN A 134 -26.76 9.80 -7.59
N ALA A 135 -26.45 9.01 -6.57
CA ALA A 135 -27.13 7.74 -6.27
C ALA A 135 -28.56 7.93 -5.73
N GLY A 136 -29.04 9.16 -5.56
CA GLY A 136 -30.40 9.46 -5.10
C GLY A 136 -30.54 9.59 -3.58
N ALA A 137 -29.45 9.76 -2.84
CA ALA A 137 -29.53 10.06 -1.42
C ALA A 137 -30.34 11.35 -1.17
N SER A 138 -31.20 11.31 -0.15
CA SER A 138 -31.90 12.50 0.32
C SER A 138 -30.91 13.53 0.85
N TRP A 139 -31.28 14.81 0.83
CA TRP A 139 -30.46 15.89 1.39
C TRP A 139 -30.10 15.67 2.87
N LYS A 140 -30.95 14.96 3.63
CA LYS A 140 -30.70 14.58 5.03
C LYS A 140 -29.68 13.46 5.20
N ALA A 141 -29.38 12.73 4.12
CA ALA A 141 -28.54 11.55 4.10
C ALA A 141 -27.34 11.75 3.16
N LEU A 142 -26.89 12.98 2.92
CA LEU A 142 -25.72 13.23 2.07
C LEU A 142 -24.42 12.83 2.75
N GLU A 143 -24.35 12.96 4.07
CA GLU A 143 -23.21 12.46 4.84
C GLU A 143 -23.26 10.92 4.88
N PRO A 144 -22.10 10.25 4.71
CA PRO A 144 -22.03 8.80 4.88
C PRO A 144 -22.41 8.43 6.31
N GLN A 145 -22.92 7.21 6.50
CA GLN A 145 -23.23 6.73 7.84
C GLN A 145 -21.95 6.47 8.65
N GLN A 146 -22.07 6.40 9.97
CA GLN A 146 -20.90 6.19 10.86
C GLN A 146 -20.17 4.87 10.59
N ASP A 147 -20.92 3.85 10.19
CA ASP A 147 -20.43 2.52 9.84
C ASP A 147 -19.94 2.40 8.39
N ALA A 148 -20.01 3.48 7.59
CA ALA A 148 -19.46 3.49 6.24
C ALA A 148 -17.94 3.29 6.29
N VAL A 149 -17.41 2.59 5.29
CA VAL A 149 -16.00 2.24 5.17
C VAL A 149 -15.32 3.25 4.23
N ILE A 150 -14.82 4.32 4.84
CA ILE A 150 -14.24 5.49 4.18
C ILE A 150 -12.84 5.79 4.75
N PRO A 151 -11.98 6.57 4.09
CA PRO A 151 -10.67 6.94 4.61
C PRO A 151 -10.72 7.52 6.04
N GLY A 152 -9.70 7.22 6.86
CA GLY A 152 -9.63 7.61 8.27
C GLY A 152 -9.75 9.11 8.49
N GLU A 153 -9.11 9.91 7.63
CA GLU A 153 -9.21 11.37 7.63
C GLU A 153 -10.66 11.86 7.47
N MET A 154 -11.45 11.20 6.62
CA MET A 154 -12.86 11.56 6.44
C MET A 154 -13.70 11.17 7.65
N LYS A 155 -13.40 10.02 8.27
CA LYS A 155 -14.06 9.64 9.52
C LYS A 155 -13.75 10.63 10.64
N ALA A 156 -12.50 11.05 10.79
CA ALA A 156 -12.11 12.08 11.76
C ALA A 156 -12.80 13.42 11.46
N ALA A 157 -12.88 13.84 10.20
CA ALA A 157 -13.58 15.06 9.80
C ALA A 157 -15.10 15.03 10.11
N LEU A 158 -15.71 13.83 10.11
CA LEU A 158 -17.11 13.61 10.50
C LEU A 158 -17.28 13.36 12.01
N GLY A 159 -16.20 13.29 12.78
CA GLY A 159 -16.22 13.00 14.22
C GLY A 159 -16.54 11.55 14.55
N TYR A 160 -16.24 10.61 13.65
CA TYR A 160 -16.45 9.17 13.84
C TYR A 160 -15.24 8.44 14.46
N LEU A 161 -14.08 9.10 14.47
CA LEU A 161 -12.80 8.64 15.05
C LEU A 161 -12.24 9.71 15.98
#